data_AF-A0A832M2K1-F1
#
_entry.id   AF-A0A832M2K1-F1
#
_cell.length_a   1.000
_cell.length_b   1.000
_cell.length_c   1.000
_cell.angle_alpha   90.00
_cell.angle_beta   90.00
_cell.angle_gamma   90.00
#
_symmetry.space_group_name_H-M   'P 1'
#
loop_
_entity.id
_entity.type
_entity.pdbx_description
1 polymer ?
#
loop_
_entity_poly.entity_id
_entity_poly.type
_entity_poly.pdbx_seq_one_letter_code
_entity_poly.pdbx_strand_id
1 'polypeptide(L)' 'MPASGRSAFFDDLEELLKDLLKDNPEARRLAERLLNAYKERGVKGLREELRALTEEAAKHGSEGQED' A
#
# COMPACT_ATOMS: atom_id res chain seq x y z
N MET A 1 -5.41 19.14 22.78
CA MET A 1 -4.55 18.84 21.62
C MET A 1 -3.82 17.53 21.88
N PRO A 2 -4.21 16.41 21.25
CA PRO A 2 -3.22 15.40 20.90
C PRO A 2 -3.52 14.84 19.49
N ALA A 3 -3.01 15.51 18.46
CA ALA A 3 -2.93 14.95 17.10
C ALA A 3 -1.51 14.47 16.75
N SER A 4 -0.55 14.60 17.69
CA SER A 4 0.88 14.52 17.39
C SER A 4 1.46 13.10 17.35
N GLY A 5 0.83 12.11 18.00
CA GLY A 5 1.36 10.74 18.05
C GLY A 5 1.04 9.88 16.82
N ARG A 6 -0.06 10.18 16.13
CA ARG A 6 -0.49 9.39 14.96
C ARG A 6 0.35 9.71 13.72
N SER A 7 0.82 10.94 13.56
CA SER A 7 1.75 11.29 12.47
C SER A 7 3.08 10.56 12.64
N ALA A 8 3.69 10.66 13.83
CA ALA A 8 5.01 10.07 14.10
C ALA A 8 5.05 8.56 13.83
N PHE A 9 4.03 7.80 14.25
CA PHE A 9 3.97 6.35 13.95
C PHE A 9 3.99 6.05 12.45
N PHE A 10 3.25 6.82 11.65
CA PHE A 10 3.21 6.60 10.21
C PHE A 10 4.50 7.04 9.52
N ASP A 11 5.12 8.11 10.00
CA ASP A 11 6.40 8.58 9.48
C ASP A 11 7.50 7.53 9.75
N ASP A 12 7.57 6.98 10.96
CA ASP A 12 8.50 5.89 11.32
C ASP A 12 8.25 4.62 10.47
N LEU A 13 6.98 4.29 10.22
CA LEU A 13 6.61 3.14 9.40
C LEU A 13 6.97 3.35 7.92
N GLU A 14 6.83 4.57 7.39
CA GLU A 14 7.27 4.90 6.03
C GLU A 14 8.79 4.78 5.89
N GLU A 15 9.56 5.22 6.88
CA GLU A 15 11.02 5.06 6.87
C GLU A 15 11.43 3.58 6.93
N LEU A 16 10.77 2.79 7.78
CA LEU A 16 11.02 1.35 7.87
C LEU A 16 10.73 0.65 6.53
N LEU A 17 9.61 0.97 5.89
CA LEU A 17 9.26 0.40 4.57
C LEU A 17 10.28 0.81 3.49
N LYS A 18 10.79 2.04 3.53
CA LYS A 18 11.82 2.51 2.59
C LYS A 18 13.12 1.72 2.72
N ASP A 19 13.57 1.42 3.94
CA ASP A 19 14.80 0.65 4.14
C ASP A 19 14.62 -0.84 3.83
N LEU A 20 13.52 -1.46 4.29
CA LEU A 20 13.25 -2.88 4.06
C LEU A 20 13.01 -3.21 2.58
N LEU A 21 12.41 -2.29 1.83
CA LEU A 21 12.03 -2.49 0.43
C LEU A 21 12.91 -1.68 -0.54
N LYS A 22 14.09 -1.25 -0.11
CA LYS A 22 14.99 -0.42 -0.94
C LYS A 22 15.39 -1.09 -2.26
N ASP A 23 15.54 -2.41 -2.24
CA ASP A 23 15.93 -3.22 -3.41
C ASP A 23 14.72 -3.71 -4.24
N ASN A 24 13.50 -3.41 -3.80
CA ASN A 24 12.27 -3.77 -4.52
C ASN A 24 11.30 -2.58 -4.60
N PRO A 25 11.46 -1.71 -5.61
CA PRO A 25 10.67 -0.48 -5.72
C PRO A 25 9.18 -0.74 -5.97
N GLU A 26 8.81 -1.87 -6.56
CA GLU A 26 7.41 -2.25 -6.76
C GLU A 26 6.74 -2.62 -5.44
N ALA A 27 7.39 -3.48 -4.64
CA ALA A 27 6.91 -3.82 -3.30
C ALA A 27 6.81 -2.57 -2.41
N ARG A 28 7.78 -1.65 -2.52
CA ARG A 28 7.75 -0.38 -1.79
C ARG A 28 6.52 0.47 -2.15
N ARG A 29 6.27 0.67 -3.45
CA ARG A 29 5.10 1.41 -3.93
C ARG A 29 3.79 0.79 -3.45
N LEU A 30 3.70 -0.55 -3.47
CA LEU A 30 2.53 -1.27 -2.98
C LEU A 30 2.30 -1.01 -1.48
N ALA A 31 3.35 -1.12 -0.68
CA ALA A 31 3.28 -0.88 0.77
C ALA A 31 2.91 0.57 1.10
N GLU A 32 3.50 1.55 0.40
CA GLU A 32 3.17 2.98 0.55
C GLU A 32 1.71 3.27 0.17
N ARG A 33 1.21 2.66 -0.92
CA ARG A 33 -0.18 2.81 -1.39
C ARG A 33 -1.18 2.27 -0.36
N LEU A 34 -0.92 1.09 0.20
CA LEU A 34 -1.73 0.49 1.28
C LEU A 34 -1.69 1.31 2.57
N LEU A 35 -0.51 1.80 2.94
CA LEU A 35 -0.32 2.63 4.12
C LEU A 35 -1.09 3.95 4.01
N ASN A 36 -1.01 4.63 2.87
CA ASN A 36 -1.76 5.85 2.61
C ASN A 36 -3.28 5.63 2.66
N ALA A 37 -3.77 4.55 2.05
CA ALA A 37 -5.19 4.20 2.12
C ALA A 37 -5.67 3.99 3.57
N TYR A 38 -4.84 3.38 4.42
CA TYR A 38 -5.11 3.25 5.84
C TYR A 38 -5.01 4.58 6.61
N LYS A 39 -4.04 5.44 6.30
CA LYS A 39 -3.90 6.78 6.90
C LYS A 39 -5.16 7.63 6.67
N GLU A 40 -5.68 7.62 5.44
CA GLU A 40 -6.82 8.43 5.03
C GLU A 40 -8.17 7.88 5.50
N ARG A 41 -8.41 6.58 5.28
CA ARG A 41 -9.75 5.97 5.42
C ARG A 41 -9.78 4.79 6.40
N GLY A 42 -8.69 4.52 7.11
CA GLY A 42 -8.57 3.42 8.05
C GLY A 42 -8.68 2.04 7.37
N VAL A 43 -9.17 1.06 8.13
CA VAL A 43 -9.35 -0.33 7.65
C VAL A 43 -10.23 -0.40 6.39
N LYS A 44 -11.20 0.51 6.26
CA LYS A 44 -12.06 0.56 5.06
C LYS A 44 -11.24 0.88 3.81
N GLY A 45 -10.40 1.91 3.85
CA GLY A 45 -9.52 2.27 2.74
C GLY A 45 -8.56 1.15 2.37
N LEU A 46 -7.96 0.52 3.38
CA LEU A 46 -7.06 -0.62 3.15
C LEU A 46 -7.76 -1.76 2.39
N ARG A 47 -9.00 -2.09 2.75
CA ARG A 47 -9.77 -3.15 2.07
C ARG A 47 -10.13 -2.77 0.63
N GLU A 48 -10.53 -1.53 0.40
CA GLU A 48 -10.81 -1.01 -0.95
C GLU A 48 -9.57 -1.09 -1.83
N GLU A 49 -8.41 -0.69 -1.31
CA GLU A 49 -7.15 -0.70 -2.02
C GLU A 49 -6.68 -2.14 -2.35
N LEU A 50 -6.76 -3.06 -1.38
CA LEU A 50 -6.44 -4.47 -1.61
C LEU A 50 -7.33 -5.09 -2.68
N ARG A 51 -8.62 -4.74 -2.69
CA ARG A 51 -9.55 -5.20 -3.73
C ARG A 51 -9.14 -4.68 -5.11
N ALA A 52 -8.84 -3.38 -5.23
CA ALA A 52 -8.40 -2.79 -6.48
C ALA A 52 -7.13 -3.47 -7.02
N LEU A 53 -6.14 -3.69 -6.15
CA LEU A 53 -4.90 -4.38 -6.50
C LEU A 53 -5.13 -5.83 -6.96
N THR A 54 -6.08 -6.53 -6.31
CA THR A 54 -6.44 -7.90 -6.70
C THR A 54 -7.14 -7.91 -8.07
N GLU A 55 -8.00 -6.94 -8.35
CA GLU A 55 -8.66 -6.78 -9.66
C GLU A 55 -7.66 -6.39 -10.76
N GLU A 56 -6.69 -5.51 -10.46
CA GLU A 56 -5.57 -5.17 -11.36
C GLU A 56 -4.74 -6.41 -11.71
N ALA A 57 -4.36 -7.22 -10.71
CA ALA A 57 -3.62 -8.46 -10.91
C ALA A 57 -4.41 -9.52 -11.70
N ALA A 58 -5.71 -9.65 -11.43
CA ALA A 58 -6.59 -10.58 -12.13
C ALA A 58 -6.76 -10.23 -13.62
N LYS A 59 -6.82 -8.94 -13.96
CA LYS A 59 -6.89 -8.47 -15.35
C LYS A 59 -5.58 -8.76 -16.10
N HIS A 60 -4.43 -8.48 -15.48
CA HIS A 60 -3.13 -8.82 -16.07
C HIS A 60 -2.92 -10.33 -16.28
N GLY A 61 -3.52 -11.18 -15.43
CA GLY A 61 -3.48 -12.64 -15.61
C GLY A 61 -4.39 -13.17 -16.72
N SER A 62 -5.40 -12.41 -17.13
CA SER A 62 -6.39 -12.83 -18.14
C SER A 62 -5.99 -12.41 -19.56
N GLU A 63 -5.08 -11.44 -19.73
CA GLU A 63 -4.53 -11.02 -21.02
C GLU A 63 -3.40 -11.94 -21.54
N GLY A 64 -2.98 -12.95 -20.75
CA GLY A 64 -1.90 -13.88 -21.11
C GLY A 64 -2.36 -15.24 -21.65
N GLN A 65 -3.65 -15.41 -21.97
CA GLN A 65 -4.23 -16.68 -22.42
C GLN A 65 -5.05 -16.50 -23.71
N GLU A 66 -4.43 -15.89 -24.73
CA GLU A 66 -4.84 -15.96 -26.14
C GLU A 66 -3.59 -16.18 -27.00
N ASP A 67 -3.08 -17.42 -27.06
CA ASP A 67 -2.35 -17.97 -28.22
C ASP A 67 -2.29 -19.51 -28.13
#